data_AF-A0A1F9LHE9-F1
#
_entry.id   AF-A0A1F9LHE9-F1
#
_cell.length_a   1.000
_cell.length_b   1.000
_cell.length_c   1.000
_cell.angle_alpha   90.00
_cell.angle_beta   90.00
_cell.angle_gamma   90.00
#
_symmetry.space_group_name_H-M   'P 1'
#
loop_
_entity.id
_entity.type
_entity.pdbx_description
1 polymer ?
#
loop_
_entity_poly.entity_id
_entity_poly.type
_entity_poly.pdbx_seq_one_letter_code
_entity_poly.pdbx_strand_id
1 'polypeptide(L)'
;MIEFFRSCDWIANVFGIVVVLVTYAIGLWKWLLFKIRIQKIDSVIPSQFESTWSAASGKHIATVAIVDDQPLDFPIDELTLAGFNISSFTQVHLVDIPKLASYDIVFLDIKGIVKDNPEYGGLILIAELRRINPTQKICAVSSRTFDPTATEFFKQADSQKKKPLTAQECKAVIETFIQQVFDVANVISNARAVYASMPPKQKKVVLNDFKHSLLHNEGADVFDSTLSAAKVNTSEMRRVVVLLYRMIHHAC
;
A
#
# COMPACT_ATOMS: atom_id res chain seq x y z
N MET A 1 -11.82 -14.72 71.94
CA MET A 1 -11.90 -15.26 70.56
C MET A 1 -13.24 -14.97 69.90
N ILE A 2 -14.38 -15.03 70.62
CA ILE A 2 -15.73 -14.82 70.08
C ILE A 2 -16.03 -13.34 69.73
N GLU A 3 -15.48 -12.36 70.45
CA GLU A 3 -15.71 -10.94 70.12
C GLU A 3 -15.01 -10.46 68.85
N PHE A 4 -13.84 -11.02 68.52
CA PHE A 4 -13.11 -10.70 67.29
C PHE A 4 -13.91 -11.06 66.02
N PHE A 5 -14.64 -12.19 66.05
CA PHE A 5 -15.50 -12.60 64.93
C PHE A 5 -16.78 -11.75 64.82
N ARG A 6 -17.33 -11.27 65.94
CA ARG A 6 -18.50 -10.36 65.95
C ARG A 6 -18.16 -8.97 65.40
N SER A 7 -16.93 -8.50 65.62
CA SER A 7 -16.40 -7.28 64.99
C SER A 7 -16.02 -7.45 63.51
N CYS A 8 -16.15 -8.65 62.93
CA CYS A 8 -15.89 -8.94 61.51
C CYS A 8 -17.16 -9.10 60.65
N ASP A 9 -18.36 -9.01 61.24
CA ASP A 9 -19.63 -9.15 60.50
C ASP A 9 -19.85 -8.00 59.48
N TRP A 10 -19.40 -6.78 59.80
CA TRP A 10 -19.43 -5.65 58.86
C TRP A 10 -18.44 -5.84 57.71
N ILE A 11 -17.32 -6.53 57.97
CA ILE A 11 -16.28 -6.80 56.98
C ILE A 11 -16.83 -7.75 55.89
N ALA A 12 -17.63 -8.75 56.27
CA ALA A 12 -18.27 -9.67 55.32
C ALA A 12 -19.21 -8.96 54.33
N ASN A 13 -20.00 -7.98 54.80
CA ASN A 13 -20.86 -7.17 53.94
C ASN A 13 -20.06 -6.23 53.02
N VAL A 14 -18.97 -5.64 53.52
CA VAL A 14 -18.07 -4.81 52.70
C VAL A 14 -17.37 -5.65 51.64
N PHE A 15 -16.89 -6.85 51.96
CA PHE A 15 -16.31 -7.76 50.97
C PHE A 15 -17.34 -8.18 49.91
N GLY A 16 -18.58 -8.47 50.31
CA GLY A 16 -19.65 -8.79 49.35
C GLY A 16 -19.89 -7.67 48.34
N ILE A 17 -20.00 -6.42 48.81
CA ILE A 17 -20.22 -5.25 47.96
C ILE A 17 -19.00 -4.96 47.07
N VAL A 18 -17.79 -5.01 47.65
CA VAL A 18 -16.55 -4.75 46.91
C VAL A 18 -16.31 -5.81 45.83
N VAL A 19 -16.56 -7.09 46.12
CA VAL A 19 -16.42 -8.18 45.14
C VAL A 19 -17.41 -8.00 43.99
N VAL A 20 -18.67 -7.62 44.27
CA VAL A 20 -19.67 -7.34 43.22
C VAL A 20 -19.27 -6.14 42.36
N LEU A 21 -18.78 -5.05 42.97
CA LEU A 21 -18.33 -3.87 42.21
C LEU A 21 -17.08 -4.16 41.38
N VAL A 22 -16.12 -4.91 41.92
CA VAL A 22 -14.89 -5.31 41.21
C VAL A 22 -15.21 -6.27 40.07
N THR A 23 -16.09 -7.25 40.26
CA THR A 23 -16.51 -8.16 39.18
C THR A 23 -17.29 -7.44 38.08
N TYR A 24 -18.16 -6.49 38.45
CA TYR A 24 -18.86 -5.64 37.50
C TYR A 24 -17.89 -4.73 36.73
N ALA A 25 -16.92 -4.12 37.42
CA ALA A 25 -15.88 -3.31 36.79
C ALA A 25 -14.99 -4.14 35.84
N ILE A 26 -14.60 -5.35 36.22
CA ILE A 26 -13.85 -6.28 35.35
C ILE A 26 -14.71 -6.71 34.16
N GLY A 27 -16.00 -6.99 34.37
CA GLY A 27 -16.95 -7.33 33.30
C GLY A 27 -17.13 -6.18 32.31
N LEU A 28 -17.33 -4.97 32.81
CA LEU A 28 -17.44 -3.75 32.02
C LEU A 28 -16.14 -3.45 31.27
N TRP A 29 -14.99 -3.64 31.93
CA TRP A 29 -13.66 -3.48 31.31
C TRP A 29 -13.46 -4.52 30.20
N LYS A 30 -13.79 -5.80 30.45
CA LYS A 30 -13.72 -6.86 29.43
C LYS A 30 -14.69 -6.60 28.27
N TRP A 31 -15.89 -6.08 28.54
CA TRP A 31 -16.88 -5.72 27.51
C TRP A 31 -16.46 -4.48 26.71
N LEU A 32 -15.89 -3.47 27.36
CA LEU A 32 -15.25 -2.33 26.69
C LEU A 32 -14.08 -2.79 25.83
N LEU A 33 -13.21 -3.64 26.37
CA LEU A 33 -12.14 -4.28 25.59
C LEU A 33 -12.68 -5.12 24.44
N PHE A 34 -13.86 -5.75 24.58
CA PHE A 34 -14.54 -6.53 23.53
C PHE A 34 -15.17 -5.64 22.44
N LYS A 35 -15.74 -4.48 22.77
CA LYS A 35 -16.18 -3.48 21.77
C LYS A 35 -14.99 -2.79 21.08
N ILE A 36 -13.89 -2.62 21.80
CA ILE A 36 -12.60 -2.17 21.25
C ILE A 36 -11.93 -3.30 20.44
N ARG A 37 -12.32 -4.56 20.67
CA ARG A 37 -11.94 -5.75 19.91
C ARG A 37 -12.64 -5.73 18.54
N ILE A 38 -12.04 -4.95 17.65
CA ILE A 38 -11.99 -5.18 16.21
C ILE A 38 -13.27 -4.73 15.48
N GLN A 39 -13.38 -3.41 15.23
CA GLN A 39 -13.94 -3.06 13.93
C GLN A 39 -13.04 -3.72 12.86
N LYS A 40 -13.63 -4.51 11.98
CA LYS A 40 -12.88 -5.27 10.97
C LYS A 40 -12.66 -4.41 9.74
N ILE A 41 -11.50 -4.54 9.11
CA ILE A 41 -11.25 -3.93 7.80
C ILE A 41 -12.29 -4.40 6.78
N ASP A 42 -12.84 -5.60 6.94
CA ASP A 42 -13.95 -6.12 6.12
C ASP A 42 -15.21 -5.23 6.15
N SER A 43 -15.38 -4.37 7.16
CA SER A 43 -16.53 -3.47 7.24
C SER A 43 -16.52 -2.33 6.23
N VAL A 44 -15.38 -2.06 5.57
CA VAL A 44 -15.29 -1.10 4.47
C VAL A 44 -15.19 -1.76 3.11
N ILE A 45 -15.13 -3.10 3.05
CA ILE A 45 -15.07 -3.85 1.80
C ILE A 45 -16.51 -4.17 1.36
N PRO A 46 -16.99 -3.64 0.22
CA PRO A 46 -18.32 -3.97 -0.27
C PRO A 46 -18.45 -5.48 -0.56
N SER A 47 -19.61 -6.07 -0.27
CA SER A 47 -19.83 -7.52 -0.40
C SER A 47 -19.67 -8.06 -1.83
N GLN A 48 -19.89 -7.20 -2.84
CA GLN A 48 -19.76 -7.55 -4.26
C GLN A 48 -18.44 -7.07 -4.87
N PHE A 49 -17.53 -6.50 -4.07
CA PHE A 49 -16.29 -5.90 -4.57
C PHE A 49 -15.42 -6.92 -5.33
N GLU A 50 -15.26 -8.13 -4.78
CA GLU A 50 -14.47 -9.18 -5.43
C GLU A 50 -15.02 -9.61 -6.79
N SER A 51 -16.35 -9.64 -6.93
CA SER A 51 -17.01 -10.04 -8.19
C SER A 51 -17.15 -8.91 -9.22
N THR A 52 -17.02 -7.65 -8.79
CA THR A 52 -17.20 -6.47 -9.65
C THR A 52 -15.87 -5.91 -10.15
N TRP A 53 -14.77 -6.21 -9.46
CA TRP A 53 -13.44 -5.77 -9.89
C TRP A 53 -13.03 -6.44 -11.21
N SER A 54 -12.46 -5.64 -12.12
CA SER A 54 -11.96 -6.13 -13.40
C SER A 54 -10.57 -5.55 -13.69
N ALA A 55 -9.80 -6.22 -14.56
CA ALA A 55 -8.52 -5.69 -15.03
C ALA A 55 -8.67 -4.33 -15.73
N ALA A 56 -9.82 -4.06 -16.36
CA ALA A 56 -10.14 -2.77 -16.95
C ALA A 56 -10.26 -1.66 -15.89
N SER A 57 -10.82 -1.96 -14.72
CA SER A 57 -10.87 -1.02 -13.59
C SER A 57 -9.46 -0.64 -13.12
N GLY A 58 -8.56 -1.63 -13.03
CA GLY A 58 -7.16 -1.40 -12.65
C GLY A 58 -6.43 -0.45 -13.60
N LYS A 59 -6.71 -0.51 -14.90
CA LYS A 59 -6.10 0.36 -15.92
C LYS A 59 -6.31 1.86 -15.67
N HIS A 60 -7.50 2.25 -15.22
CA HIS A 60 -7.83 3.67 -15.00
C HIS A 60 -7.20 4.25 -13.74
N ILE A 61 -6.91 3.41 -12.76
CA ILE A 61 -6.33 3.87 -11.49
C ILE A 61 -4.82 3.66 -11.41
N ALA A 62 -4.26 2.73 -12.21
CA ALA A 62 -2.83 2.42 -12.21
C ALA A 62 -2.00 3.61 -12.69
N THR A 63 -0.95 3.90 -11.95
CA THR A 63 0.01 4.98 -12.26
C THR A 63 1.31 4.37 -12.77
N VAL A 64 1.77 4.85 -13.92
CA VAL A 64 2.99 4.34 -14.55
C VAL A 64 4.00 5.48 -14.71
N ALA A 65 5.20 5.29 -14.21
CA ALA A 65 6.34 6.16 -14.50
C ALA A 65 7.22 5.53 -15.59
N ILE A 66 7.67 6.34 -16.54
CA ILE A 66 8.69 5.97 -17.52
C ILE A 66 9.87 6.91 -17.31
N VAL A 67 11.03 6.36 -16.98
CA VAL A 67 12.28 7.14 -16.84
C VAL A 67 13.24 6.70 -17.95
N ASP A 68 13.48 7.60 -18.89
CA ASP A 68 14.27 7.33 -20.09
C ASP A 68 14.89 8.62 -20.63
N ASP A 69 16.20 8.62 -20.93
CA ASP A 69 16.89 9.79 -21.48
C ASP A 69 16.58 10.04 -22.97
N GLN A 70 15.95 9.07 -23.64
CA GLN A 70 15.51 9.09 -25.03
C GLN A 70 13.97 8.99 -25.11
N PRO A 71 13.25 10.12 -25.16
CA PRO A 71 11.79 10.13 -25.13
C PRO A 71 11.12 9.41 -26.31
N LEU A 72 11.85 9.18 -27.42
CA LEU A 72 11.36 8.47 -28.61
C LEU A 72 11.46 6.95 -28.51
N ASP A 73 12.19 6.42 -27.52
CA ASP A 73 12.33 4.96 -27.32
C ASP A 73 11.07 4.33 -26.70
N PHE A 74 10.19 5.18 -26.14
CA PHE A 74 8.95 4.79 -25.51
C PHE A 74 7.74 5.41 -26.23
N PRO A 75 6.72 4.61 -26.58
CA PRO A 75 5.52 5.06 -27.27
C PRO A 75 4.52 5.71 -26.30
N ILE A 76 4.92 6.83 -25.69
CA ILE A 76 4.17 7.50 -24.61
C ILE A 76 2.80 7.97 -25.10
N ASP A 77 2.74 8.53 -26.30
CA ASP A 77 1.50 9.06 -26.88
C ASP A 77 0.49 7.93 -27.14
N GLU A 78 0.94 6.80 -27.70
CA GLU A 78 0.08 5.65 -27.97
C GLU A 78 -0.40 4.96 -26.69
N LEU A 79 0.40 5.00 -25.62
CA LEU A 79 0.02 4.49 -24.30
C LEU A 79 -1.00 5.42 -23.63
N THR A 80 -0.80 6.73 -23.72
CA THR A 80 -1.73 7.73 -23.18
C THR A 80 -3.07 7.68 -23.91
N LEU A 81 -3.06 7.59 -25.25
CA LEU A 81 -4.26 7.40 -26.07
C LEU A 81 -4.97 6.08 -25.78
N ALA A 82 -4.23 5.04 -25.37
CA ALA A 82 -4.82 3.80 -24.92
C ALA A 82 -5.47 3.91 -23.53
N GLY A 83 -5.35 5.02 -22.82
CA GLY A 83 -6.01 5.28 -21.54
C GLY A 83 -5.20 4.88 -20.31
N PHE A 84 -3.87 4.72 -20.42
CA PHE A 84 -2.99 4.54 -19.27
C PHE A 84 -2.60 5.89 -18.67
N ASN A 85 -2.47 5.97 -17.35
CA ASN A 85 -1.94 7.14 -16.66
C ASN A 85 -0.41 7.09 -16.63
N ILE A 86 0.23 7.72 -17.63
CA ILE A 86 1.67 7.71 -17.82
C ILE A 86 2.28 9.05 -17.37
N SER A 87 3.35 9.00 -16.59
CA SER A 87 4.25 10.12 -16.33
C SER A 87 5.63 9.80 -16.88
N SER A 88 6.13 10.66 -17.77
CA SER A 88 7.47 10.51 -18.36
C SER A 88 8.47 11.44 -17.69
N PHE A 89 9.67 10.92 -17.46
CA PHE A 89 10.80 11.63 -16.88
C PHE A 89 12.03 11.39 -17.75
N THR A 90 12.63 12.45 -18.29
CA THR A 90 13.87 12.31 -19.05
C THR A 90 15.01 11.83 -18.16
N GLN A 91 15.11 12.43 -16.97
CA GLN A 91 16.08 12.06 -15.96
C GLN A 91 15.52 12.40 -14.58
N VAL A 92 16.03 11.75 -13.55
CA VAL A 92 15.69 11.99 -12.15
C VAL A 92 16.94 12.23 -11.30
N HIS A 93 16.75 12.91 -10.18
CA HIS A 93 17.75 12.97 -9.12
C HIS A 93 17.49 11.86 -8.09
N LEU A 94 18.51 11.51 -7.31
CA LEU A 94 18.34 10.55 -6.19
C LEU A 94 17.32 11.03 -5.15
N VAL A 95 17.10 12.35 -5.05
CA VAL A 95 16.08 12.92 -4.16
C VAL A 95 14.64 12.61 -4.60
N ASP A 96 14.44 12.27 -5.88
CA ASP A 96 13.13 11.97 -6.46
C ASP A 96 12.71 10.50 -6.26
N ILE A 97 13.57 9.65 -5.71
CA ILE A 97 13.29 8.22 -5.49
C ILE A 97 11.98 8.01 -4.71
N PRO A 98 11.67 8.73 -3.62
CA PRO A 98 10.40 8.54 -2.90
C PRO A 98 9.17 8.82 -3.78
N LYS A 99 9.27 9.78 -4.71
CA LYS A 99 8.22 10.10 -5.69
C LYS A 99 8.09 8.98 -6.72
N LEU A 100 9.19 8.46 -7.26
CA LEU A 100 9.11 7.32 -8.17
C LEU A 100 8.56 6.06 -7.48
N ALA A 101 8.86 5.86 -6.20
CA ALA A 101 8.36 4.74 -5.41
C ALA A 101 6.85 4.83 -5.11
N SER A 102 6.18 5.95 -5.39
CA SER A 102 4.72 6.06 -5.23
C SER A 102 3.93 5.58 -6.44
N TYR A 103 4.57 5.37 -7.59
CA TYR A 103 3.94 4.80 -8.77
C TYR A 103 3.69 3.30 -8.58
N ASP A 104 2.67 2.76 -9.24
CA ASP A 104 2.40 1.32 -9.21
C ASP A 104 3.38 0.55 -10.10
N ILE A 105 3.71 1.15 -11.24
CA ILE A 105 4.55 0.57 -12.29
C ILE A 105 5.64 1.57 -12.68
N VAL A 106 6.88 1.10 -12.85
CA VAL A 106 8.00 1.92 -13.31
C VAL A 106 8.72 1.21 -14.44
N PHE A 107 8.88 1.89 -15.58
CA PHE A 107 9.82 1.53 -16.63
C PHE A 107 11.08 2.36 -16.46
N LEU A 108 12.24 1.70 -16.46
CA LEU A 108 13.53 2.34 -16.27
C LEU A 108 14.48 1.95 -17.40
N ASP A 109 15.05 2.94 -18.09
CA ASP A 109 16.34 2.72 -18.73
C ASP A 109 17.42 2.52 -17.66
N ILE A 110 18.48 1.82 -18.01
CA ILE A 110 19.57 1.46 -17.11
C ILE A 110 20.65 2.54 -17.09
N LYS A 111 20.85 3.24 -18.21
CA LYS A 111 21.87 4.29 -18.36
C LYS A 111 21.23 5.63 -18.62
N GLY A 112 21.94 6.70 -18.24
CA GLY A 112 21.57 8.08 -18.56
C GLY A 112 20.44 8.68 -17.72
N ILE A 113 19.67 7.86 -16.99
CA ILE A 113 18.43 8.32 -16.33
C ILE A 113 18.61 8.98 -14.95
N VAL A 114 19.77 8.82 -14.31
CA VAL A 114 20.05 9.45 -13.02
C VAL A 114 21.13 10.51 -13.21
N LYS A 115 20.79 11.78 -12.97
CA LYS A 115 21.71 12.90 -13.18
C LYS A 115 22.97 12.81 -12.32
N ASP A 116 22.80 12.33 -11.08
CA ASP A 116 23.88 12.25 -10.09
C ASP A 116 24.86 11.10 -10.38
N ASN A 117 24.42 10.08 -11.15
CA ASN A 117 25.24 8.95 -11.56
C ASN A 117 24.74 8.38 -12.91
N PRO A 118 25.13 8.98 -14.05
CA PRO A 118 24.60 8.59 -15.36
C PRO A 118 24.96 7.17 -15.80
N GLU A 119 26.03 6.59 -15.27
CA GLU A 119 26.54 5.29 -15.73
C GLU A 119 25.88 4.11 -15.01
N TYR A 120 25.69 4.21 -13.69
CA TYR A 120 25.18 3.13 -12.85
C TYR A 120 23.92 3.50 -12.06
N GLY A 121 23.46 4.75 -12.14
CA GLY A 121 22.36 5.22 -11.31
C GLY A 121 21.04 4.51 -11.55
N GLY A 122 20.78 4.00 -12.75
CA GLY A 122 19.59 3.17 -13.01
C GLY A 122 19.58 1.87 -12.19
N LEU A 123 20.75 1.27 -11.96
CA LEU A 123 20.88 0.07 -11.12
C LEU A 123 20.62 0.39 -9.64
N ILE A 124 21.17 1.51 -9.16
CA ILE A 124 20.92 2.02 -7.80
C ILE A 124 19.44 2.32 -7.62
N LEU A 125 18.80 2.90 -8.64
CA LEU A 125 17.39 3.24 -8.61
C LEU A 125 16.50 2.00 -8.45
N ILE A 126 16.76 0.91 -9.18
CA ILE A 126 16.03 -0.35 -9.01
C ILE A 126 16.12 -0.86 -7.56
N ALA A 127 17.33 -0.88 -6.99
CA ALA A 127 17.56 -1.39 -5.64
C ALA A 127 16.84 -0.52 -4.57
N GLU A 128 16.94 0.81 -4.68
CA GLU A 128 16.28 1.72 -3.74
C GLU A 128 14.76 1.70 -3.88
N LEU A 129 14.23 1.63 -5.10
CA LEU A 129 12.80 1.48 -5.33
C LEU A 129 12.27 0.18 -4.72
N ARG A 130 12.98 -0.94 -4.91
CA ARG A 130 12.58 -2.22 -4.29
C ARG A 130 12.63 -2.16 -2.76
N ARG A 131 13.64 -1.48 -2.19
CA ARG A 131 13.77 -1.28 -0.75
C ARG A 131 12.62 -0.44 -0.19
N ILE A 132 12.21 0.61 -0.90
CA ILE A 132 11.16 1.53 -0.45
C ILE A 132 9.77 0.96 -0.73
N ASN A 133 9.56 0.33 -1.88
CA ASN A 133 8.29 -0.24 -2.32
C ASN A 133 8.47 -1.69 -2.83
N PRO A 134 8.49 -2.69 -1.93
CA PRO A 134 8.68 -4.09 -2.32
C PRO A 134 7.63 -4.63 -3.29
N THR A 135 6.44 -4.03 -3.33
CA THR A 135 5.32 -4.48 -4.17
C THR A 135 5.19 -3.71 -5.50
N GLN A 136 6.01 -2.67 -5.71
CA GLN A 136 6.05 -1.94 -6.98
C GLN A 136 6.48 -2.87 -8.12
N LYS A 137 5.91 -2.67 -9.30
CA LYS A 137 6.31 -3.40 -10.51
C LYS A 137 7.33 -2.61 -11.30
N ILE A 138 8.49 -3.22 -11.53
CA ILE A 138 9.62 -2.58 -12.20
C ILE A 138 9.93 -3.33 -13.49
N CYS A 139 9.86 -2.63 -14.63
CA CYS A 139 10.35 -3.13 -15.91
C CYS A 139 11.67 -2.43 -16.23
N ALA A 140 12.75 -3.21 -16.24
CA ALA A 140 14.05 -2.72 -16.69
C ALA A 140 14.12 -2.80 -18.23
N VAL A 141 14.56 -1.72 -18.86
CA VAL A 141 14.60 -1.59 -20.32
C VAL A 141 16.02 -1.24 -20.75
N SER A 142 16.53 -1.91 -21.78
CA SER A 142 17.93 -1.80 -22.18
C SER A 142 18.14 -2.01 -23.68
N SER A 143 19.08 -1.25 -24.27
CA SER A 143 19.45 -1.34 -25.69
C SER A 143 20.61 -2.31 -25.99
N ARG A 144 21.38 -2.75 -24.98
CA ARG A 144 22.62 -3.54 -25.19
C ARG A 144 22.52 -4.97 -24.66
N THR A 145 23.31 -5.89 -25.22
CA THR A 145 23.74 -7.10 -24.50
C THR A 145 24.67 -6.65 -23.37
N PHE A 146 24.19 -6.70 -22.12
CA PHE A 146 24.85 -6.04 -21.00
C PHE A 146 25.93 -6.88 -20.31
N ASP A 147 26.80 -6.16 -19.62
CA ASP A 147 27.87 -6.63 -18.73
C ASP A 147 27.31 -7.55 -17.61
N PRO A 148 27.99 -8.65 -17.25
CA PRO A 148 27.63 -9.51 -16.13
C PRO A 148 27.26 -8.78 -14.83
N THR A 149 27.89 -7.63 -14.54
CA THR A 149 27.64 -6.82 -13.34
C THR A 149 26.22 -6.24 -13.25
N ALA A 150 25.54 -6.02 -14.37
CA ALA A 150 24.15 -5.54 -14.39
C ALA A 150 23.14 -6.66 -14.11
N THR A 151 23.54 -7.92 -14.30
CA THR A 151 22.66 -9.12 -14.19
C THR A 151 21.97 -9.21 -12.82
N GLU A 152 22.68 -8.88 -11.74
CA GLU A 152 22.12 -9.02 -10.39
C GLU A 152 21.03 -7.98 -10.09
N PHE A 153 21.12 -6.79 -10.68
CA PHE A 153 20.11 -5.75 -10.56
C PHE A 153 18.88 -6.05 -11.43
N PHE A 154 19.11 -6.60 -12.62
CA PHE A 154 18.03 -7.05 -13.48
C PHE A 154 17.15 -8.14 -12.85
N LYS A 155 17.72 -8.98 -11.96
CA LYS A 155 16.93 -9.94 -11.17
C LYS A 155 15.98 -9.28 -10.16
N GLN A 156 16.23 -8.03 -9.78
CA GLN A 156 15.36 -7.28 -8.86
C GLN A 156 14.18 -6.61 -9.57
N ALA A 157 14.25 -6.49 -10.91
CA ALA A 157 13.15 -6.06 -11.74
C ALA A 157 12.17 -7.23 -11.98
N ASP A 158 10.87 -6.92 -12.08
CA ASP A 158 9.82 -7.90 -12.36
C ASP A 158 9.79 -8.32 -13.83
N SER A 159 10.29 -7.47 -14.73
CA SER A 159 10.43 -7.77 -16.16
C SER A 159 11.62 -7.06 -16.77
N GLN A 160 12.09 -7.59 -17.89
CA GLN A 160 13.19 -7.05 -18.66
C GLN A 160 12.80 -6.98 -20.14
N LYS A 161 13.06 -5.84 -20.78
CA LYS A 161 12.76 -5.63 -22.19
C LYS A 161 13.94 -5.02 -22.94
N LYS A 162 14.02 -5.37 -24.22
CA LYS A 162 15.01 -4.83 -25.14
C LYS A 162 14.42 -3.65 -25.90
N LYS A 163 15.19 -2.56 -26.05
CA LYS A 163 14.82 -1.42 -26.91
C LYS A 163 15.05 -1.72 -28.41
N PRO A 164 14.30 -1.10 -29.33
CA PRO A 164 13.16 -0.21 -29.07
C PRO A 164 11.92 -1.01 -28.65
N LEU A 165 11.07 -0.41 -27.81
CA LEU A 165 9.82 -1.02 -27.35
C LEU A 165 8.65 -0.54 -28.20
N THR A 166 7.85 -1.48 -28.70
CA THR A 166 6.60 -1.15 -29.39
C THR A 166 5.48 -0.85 -28.39
N ALA A 167 4.47 -0.09 -28.84
CA ALA A 167 3.30 0.21 -28.02
C ALA A 167 2.60 -1.06 -27.54
N GLN A 168 2.55 -2.10 -28.38
CA GLN A 168 1.93 -3.37 -28.04
C GLN A 168 2.70 -4.10 -26.93
N GLU A 169 4.03 -4.09 -26.97
CA GLU A 169 4.86 -4.71 -25.92
C GLU A 169 4.72 -4.00 -24.58
N CYS A 170 4.74 -2.66 -24.58
CA CYS A 170 4.50 -1.87 -23.38
C CYS A 170 3.11 -2.14 -22.79
N LYS A 171 2.07 -2.17 -23.63
CA LYS A 171 0.69 -2.47 -23.21
C LYS A 171 0.60 -3.83 -22.52
N ALA A 172 1.16 -4.87 -23.13
CA ALA A 172 1.13 -6.22 -22.57
C ALA A 172 1.83 -6.30 -21.19
N VAL A 173 2.97 -5.61 -21.03
CA VAL A 173 3.66 -5.55 -19.73
C VAL A 173 2.84 -4.80 -18.70
N ILE A 174 2.31 -3.61 -19.04
CA ILE A 174 1.51 -2.79 -18.13
C ILE A 174 0.25 -3.56 -17.69
N GLU A 175 -0.47 -4.19 -18.61
CA GLU A 175 -1.67 -4.98 -18.30
C GLU A 175 -1.37 -6.17 -17.39
N THR A 176 -0.26 -6.88 -17.65
CA THR A 176 0.19 -7.97 -16.78
C THR A 176 0.51 -7.46 -15.38
N PHE A 177 1.20 -6.33 -15.27
CA PHE A 177 1.53 -5.73 -13.98
C PHE A 177 0.31 -5.20 -13.24
N ILE A 178 -0.66 -4.61 -13.94
CA ILE A 178 -1.95 -4.19 -13.35
C ILE A 178 -2.65 -5.38 -12.70
N GLN A 179 -2.72 -6.52 -13.40
CA GLN A 179 -3.35 -7.73 -12.84
C GLN A 179 -2.65 -8.20 -11.56
N GLN A 180 -1.32 -8.05 -11.48
CA GLN A 180 -0.54 -8.44 -10.31
C GLN A 180 -0.67 -7.45 -9.15
N VAL A 181 -0.65 -6.14 -9.43
CA VAL A 181 -0.73 -5.09 -8.40
C VAL A 181 -2.14 -5.04 -7.80
N PHE A 182 -3.16 -5.12 -8.65
CA PHE A 182 -4.56 -4.99 -8.28
C PHE A 182 -5.28 -6.34 -8.18
N ASP A 183 -4.55 -7.41 -7.85
CA ASP A 183 -5.14 -8.70 -7.55
C ASP A 183 -5.97 -8.60 -6.25
N VAL A 184 -7.29 -8.73 -6.38
CA VAL A 184 -8.22 -8.43 -5.29
C VAL A 184 -7.96 -9.31 -4.07
N ALA A 185 -7.76 -10.61 -4.30
CA ALA A 185 -7.56 -11.58 -3.22
C ALA A 185 -6.29 -11.24 -2.43
N ASN A 186 -5.18 -10.96 -3.14
CA ASN A 186 -3.91 -10.57 -2.53
C ASN A 186 -4.01 -9.23 -1.81
N VAL A 187 -4.62 -8.21 -2.42
CA VAL A 187 -4.76 -6.88 -1.81
C VAL A 187 -5.58 -6.96 -0.54
N ILE A 188 -6.73 -7.65 -0.56
CA ILE A 188 -7.57 -7.84 0.63
C ILE A 188 -6.83 -8.63 1.71
N SER A 189 -6.16 -9.73 1.34
CA SER A 189 -5.39 -10.56 2.27
C SER A 189 -4.28 -9.76 2.95
N ASN A 190 -3.50 -9.00 2.17
CA ASN A 190 -2.44 -8.15 2.68
C ASN A 190 -2.99 -7.03 3.56
N ALA A 191 -4.09 -6.38 3.16
CA ALA A 191 -4.73 -5.35 3.96
C ALA A 191 -5.25 -5.90 5.30
N ARG A 192 -5.81 -7.12 5.32
CA ARG A 192 -6.19 -7.82 6.55
C ARG A 192 -4.99 -8.11 7.44
N ALA A 193 -3.90 -8.63 6.89
CA ALA A 193 -2.69 -8.94 7.64
C ALA A 193 -2.06 -7.67 8.27
N VAL A 194 -1.92 -6.62 7.46
CA VAL A 194 -1.42 -5.31 7.89
C VAL A 194 -2.35 -4.69 8.93
N TYR A 195 -3.66 -4.69 8.69
CA TYR A 195 -4.62 -4.18 9.67
C TYR A 195 -4.55 -4.97 10.97
N ALA A 196 -4.44 -6.30 10.93
CA ALA A 196 -4.36 -7.14 12.12
C ALA A 196 -3.12 -6.85 12.99
N SER A 197 -1.97 -6.56 12.37
CA SER A 197 -0.73 -6.23 13.07
C SER A 197 -0.73 -4.83 13.70
N MET A 198 -1.63 -3.94 13.29
CA MET A 198 -1.69 -2.57 13.82
C MET A 198 -2.14 -2.49 15.30
N PRO A 199 -1.61 -1.49 16.06
CA PRO A 199 -2.13 -1.13 17.37
C PRO A 199 -3.61 -0.71 17.32
N PRO A 200 -4.40 -0.94 18.39
CA PRO A 200 -5.83 -0.60 18.43
C PRO A 200 -6.16 0.86 18.10
N LYS A 201 -5.31 1.81 18.51
CA LYS A 201 -5.48 3.23 18.18
C LYS A 201 -5.40 3.48 16.68
N GLN A 202 -4.41 2.89 16.00
CA GLN A 202 -4.21 3.04 14.56
C GLN A 202 -5.33 2.37 13.75
N LYS A 203 -5.79 1.17 14.17
CA LYS A 203 -6.95 0.49 13.58
C LYS A 203 -8.18 1.39 13.50
N LYS A 204 -8.48 2.11 14.60
CA LYS A 204 -9.60 3.04 14.66
C LYS A 204 -9.43 4.23 13.71
N VAL A 205 -8.22 4.83 13.68
CA VAL A 205 -7.92 5.94 12.77
C VAL A 205 -8.10 5.50 11.32
N VAL A 206 -7.43 4.41 10.92
CA VAL A 206 -7.51 3.86 9.56
C VAL A 206 -8.97 3.67 9.14
N LEU A 207 -9.76 3.01 9.97
CA LEU A 207 -11.12 2.67 9.57
C LEU A 207 -12.08 3.87 9.56
N ASN A 208 -11.91 4.81 10.49
CA ASN A 208 -12.69 6.04 10.52
C ASN A 208 -12.37 6.91 9.29
N ASP A 209 -11.08 7.10 9.00
CA ASP A 209 -10.64 7.89 7.86
C ASP A 209 -11.05 7.23 6.55
N PHE A 210 -10.92 5.90 6.43
CA PHE A 210 -11.35 5.16 5.24
C PHE A 210 -12.84 5.39 4.95
N LYS A 211 -13.69 5.29 5.99
CA LYS A 211 -15.13 5.54 5.86
C LYS A 211 -15.42 7.00 5.53
N HIS A 212 -14.76 7.93 6.20
CA HIS A 212 -14.91 9.36 5.94
C HIS A 212 -14.57 9.69 4.49
N SER A 213 -13.39 9.28 4.03
CA SER A 213 -12.91 9.53 2.68
C SER A 213 -13.81 8.89 1.62
N LEU A 214 -14.33 7.68 1.84
CA LEU A 214 -15.34 7.09 0.94
C LEU A 214 -16.65 7.89 0.92
N LEU A 215 -17.16 8.31 2.09
CA LEU A 215 -18.42 9.07 2.19
C LEU A 215 -18.32 10.44 1.52
N HIS A 216 -17.14 11.04 1.54
CA HIS A 216 -16.87 12.36 0.96
C HIS A 216 -16.25 12.29 -0.44
N ASN A 217 -16.07 11.10 -1.02
CA ASN A 217 -15.45 10.88 -2.33
C ASN A 217 -14.07 11.55 -2.44
N GLU A 218 -13.26 11.41 -1.39
CA GLU A 218 -11.90 11.96 -1.32
C GLU A 218 -10.92 11.08 -2.10
N GLY A 219 -9.98 11.71 -2.79
CA GLY A 219 -8.90 10.99 -3.46
C GLY A 219 -8.02 10.19 -2.50
N ALA A 220 -7.35 9.17 -3.02
CA ALA A 220 -6.45 8.32 -2.23
C ALA A 220 -5.22 9.06 -1.71
N ASP A 221 -4.84 10.16 -2.35
CA ASP A 221 -3.80 11.09 -1.91
C ASP A 221 -4.19 11.80 -0.60
N VAL A 222 -5.45 12.23 -0.48
CA VAL A 222 -5.99 12.82 0.76
C VAL A 222 -5.99 11.79 1.88
N PHE A 223 -6.46 10.57 1.58
CA PHE A 223 -6.45 9.47 2.53
C PHE A 223 -5.03 9.11 3.01
N ASP A 224 -4.06 8.95 2.08
CA ASP A 224 -2.66 8.68 2.43
C ASP A 224 -2.04 9.79 3.29
N SER A 225 -2.33 11.05 2.95
CA SER A 225 -1.84 12.22 3.70
C SER A 225 -2.33 12.22 5.16
N THR A 226 -3.60 11.87 5.38
CA THR A 226 -4.21 11.79 6.71
C THR A 226 -3.59 10.67 7.54
N LEU A 227 -3.41 9.49 6.94
CA LEU A 227 -2.74 8.37 7.61
C LEU A 227 -1.27 8.67 7.94
N SER A 228 -0.57 9.37 7.04
CA SER A 228 0.81 9.81 7.24
C SER A 228 0.90 10.81 8.41
N ALA A 229 0.02 11.81 8.45
CA ALA A 229 -0.07 12.80 9.53
C ALA A 229 -0.40 12.14 10.89
N ALA A 230 -1.25 11.12 10.89
CA ALA A 230 -1.58 10.32 12.06
C ALA A 230 -0.48 9.33 12.48
N LYS A 231 0.67 9.30 11.77
CA LYS A 231 1.81 8.39 12.01
C LYS A 231 1.37 6.93 12.07
N VAL A 232 0.46 6.55 11.17
CA VAL A 232 -0.01 5.16 11.05
C VAL A 232 1.08 4.31 10.41
N ASN A 233 1.67 3.44 11.23
CA ASN A 233 2.56 2.34 10.83
C ASN A 233 3.73 2.75 9.90
N THR A 234 4.44 1.77 9.32
CA THR A 234 5.47 2.01 8.30
C THR A 234 4.85 2.45 6.97
N SER A 235 5.64 3.11 6.12
CA SER A 235 5.21 3.54 4.77
C SER A 235 4.69 2.37 3.92
N GLU A 236 5.33 1.20 4.05
CA GLU A 236 4.92 -0.02 3.37
C GLU A 236 3.53 -0.49 3.78
N MET A 237 3.27 -0.56 5.10
CA MET A 237 1.97 -0.99 5.60
C MET A 237 0.86 0.00 5.22
N ARG A 238 1.15 1.31 5.23
CA ARG A 238 0.20 2.34 4.79
C ARG A 238 -0.18 2.16 3.32
N ARG A 239 0.77 1.88 2.43
CA ARG A 239 0.51 1.67 1.00
C ARG A 239 -0.47 0.54 0.72
N VAL A 240 -0.41 -0.56 1.48
CA VAL A 240 -1.34 -1.68 1.31
C VAL A 240 -2.79 -1.23 1.56
N VAL A 241 -3.01 -0.44 2.61
CA VAL A 241 -4.35 0.07 2.94
C VAL A 241 -4.81 1.11 1.91
N VAL A 242 -3.91 1.99 1.48
CA VAL A 242 -4.20 3.00 0.43
C VAL A 242 -4.51 2.33 -0.90
N LEU A 243 -3.84 1.23 -1.26
CA LEU A 243 -4.12 0.46 -2.46
C LEU A 243 -5.53 -0.14 -2.43
N LEU A 244 -5.93 -0.75 -1.30
CA LEU A 244 -7.30 -1.23 -1.10
C LEU A 244 -8.31 -0.08 -1.22
N TYR A 245 -8.02 1.07 -0.61
CA TYR A 245 -8.85 2.26 -0.71
C TYR A 245 -9.05 2.71 -2.17
N ARG A 246 -7.97 2.82 -2.95
CA ARG A 246 -8.03 3.19 -4.37
C ARG A 246 -8.94 2.28 -5.18
N MET A 247 -8.84 0.97 -4.95
CA MET A 247 -9.67 0.01 -5.68
C MET A 247 -11.15 0.14 -5.28
N ILE A 248 -11.46 0.25 -3.98
CA ILE A 248 -12.84 0.38 -3.50
C ILE A 248 -13.45 1.72 -3.95
N HIS A 249 -12.70 2.81 -3.83
CA HIS A 249 -13.12 4.14 -4.24
C HIS A 249 -13.45 4.22 -5.74
N HIS A 250 -12.72 3.48 -6.59
CA HIS A 250 -13.05 3.40 -8.01
C HIS A 250 -14.26 2.48 -8.31
N ALA A 251 -14.54 1.51 -7.44
CA ALA A 251 -15.62 0.55 -7.63
C ALA A 251 -16.98 1.03 -7.09
N CYS A 252 -16.99 2.01 -6.18
CA CYS A 252 -18.19 2.61 -5.59
C CYS A 252 -18.61 3.85 -6.37
#